data_AF-A0A7J7D6F3-F1
#
_entry.id   AF-A0A7J7D6F3-F1
#
_cell.length_a   1.000
_cell.length_b   1.000
_cell.length_c   1.000
_cell.angle_alpha   90.00
_cell.angle_beta   90.00
_cell.angle_gamma   90.00
#
_symmetry.space_group_name_H-M   'P 1'
#
loop_
_entity.id
_entity.type
_entity.pdbx_description
1 polymer ?
#
loop_
_entity_poly.entity_id
_entity_poly.type
_entity_poly.pdbx_seq_one_letter_code
_entity_poly.pdbx_strand_id
1 'polypeptide(L)'
;MIVRLSGLLATRYSSNLLAHEAAFAMGQMQDTEAIAALGSFLNDLSLHPIVRHEAAEALGAIGLESNIPLLQNSLLVDPAPEVQETCEFALKQIQELKAVVDGDGTSKTEKSPFMSVDPAAPVSSCSSVDELRNVLLDEEKCIYDLYAALFALRNHGGDTAVSAIIDSLC
;
A
#
# COMPACT_ATOMS: atom_id res chain seq x y z
N MET A 1 12.31 0.46 32.86
CA MET A 1 11.63 -0.49 33.76
C MET A 1 10.16 -0.52 33.35
N ILE A 2 9.78 -1.59 32.63
CA ILE A 2 8.41 -2.12 32.40
C ILE A 2 7.50 -1.15 31.60
N VAL A 3 7.05 -1.48 30.38
CA VAL A 3 6.14 -2.61 30.12
C VAL A 3 6.39 -3.26 28.76
N ARG A 4 6.45 -4.58 28.78
CA ARG A 4 6.25 -5.47 27.63
C ARG A 4 4.96 -5.12 26.91
N LEU A 5 5.02 -4.79 25.62
CA LEU A 5 3.85 -4.76 24.71
C LEU A 5 3.74 -6.05 23.87
N SER A 6 4.31 -7.15 24.36
CA SER A 6 4.35 -8.44 23.66
C SER A 6 3.08 -9.29 23.82
N GLY A 7 1.89 -8.71 23.98
CA GLY A 7 0.69 -9.56 24.12
C GLY A 7 -0.64 -8.88 24.47
N LEU A 8 -0.84 -7.60 24.16
CA LEU A 8 -2.07 -6.88 24.54
C LEU A 8 -2.55 -5.87 23.47
N LEU A 9 -2.28 -6.15 22.20
CA LEU A 9 -2.77 -5.34 21.07
C LEU A 9 -3.91 -5.99 20.28
N ALA A 10 -4.35 -7.20 20.66
CA ALA A 10 -5.39 -7.95 19.96
C ALA A 10 -6.83 -7.38 20.11
N THR A 11 -7.02 -6.14 20.58
CA THR A 11 -8.24 -5.30 20.46
C THR A 11 -8.21 -4.17 21.50
N ARG A 12 -7.55 -3.04 21.21
CA ARG A 12 -7.86 -1.79 21.96
C ARG A 12 -8.96 -0.96 21.32
N TYR A 13 -9.35 -1.29 20.09
CA TYR A 13 -10.39 -0.59 19.37
C TYR A 13 -11.49 -1.58 19.01
N SER A 14 -12.71 -1.34 19.49
CA SER A 14 -13.91 -2.06 19.05
C SER A 14 -14.25 -1.77 17.57
N SER A 15 -13.51 -0.86 16.92
CA SER A 15 -13.76 -0.38 15.57
C SER A 15 -12.64 -0.80 14.63
N ASN A 16 -13.00 -1.61 13.63
CA ASN A 16 -12.10 -1.97 12.54
C ASN A 16 -11.66 -0.73 11.74
N LEU A 17 -12.52 0.27 11.59
CA LEU A 17 -12.20 1.52 10.88
C LEU A 17 -11.11 2.31 11.58
N LEU A 18 -11.15 2.39 12.91
CA LEU A 18 -10.11 3.10 13.66
C LEU A 18 -8.78 2.32 13.68
N ALA A 19 -8.85 0.99 13.72
CA ALA A 19 -7.66 0.15 13.62
C ALA A 19 -7.00 0.27 12.23
N HIS A 20 -7.81 0.30 11.16
CA HIS A 20 -7.37 0.65 9.82
C HIS A 20 -6.69 2.02 9.80
N GLU A 21 -7.38 3.09 10.22
CA GLU A 21 -6.82 4.45 10.17
C GLU A 21 -5.52 4.60 10.98
N ALA A 22 -5.40 3.87 12.09
CA ALA A 22 -4.17 3.85 12.87
C ALA A 22 -3.02 3.17 12.11
N ALA A 23 -3.27 2.05 11.43
CA ALA A 23 -2.27 1.39 10.59
C ALA A 23 -1.88 2.27 9.39
N PHE A 24 -2.86 2.91 8.74
CA PHE A 24 -2.66 3.87 7.67
C PHE A 24 -1.72 5.01 8.09
N ALA A 25 -2.01 5.62 9.25
CA ALA A 25 -1.17 6.70 9.78
C ALA A 25 0.28 6.24 10.02
N MET A 26 0.50 5.03 10.53
CA MET A 26 1.85 4.48 10.72
C MET A 26 2.59 4.26 9.39
N GLY A 27 1.87 3.81 8.36
CA GLY A 27 2.39 3.67 7.00
C GLY A 27 2.79 5.02 6.39
N GLN A 28 1.91 6.02 6.47
CA GLN A 28 2.19 7.38 5.99
C GLN A 28 3.35 8.06 6.72
N MET A 29 3.53 7.76 8.01
CA MET A 29 4.67 8.22 8.81
C MET A 29 5.96 7.44 8.54
N GLN A 30 5.87 6.29 7.87
CA GLN A 30 6.97 5.34 7.63
C GLN A 30 7.71 4.97 8.94
N ASP A 31 6.97 4.83 10.05
CA ASP A 31 7.54 4.59 11.38
C ASP A 31 7.99 3.13 11.55
N THR A 32 9.30 2.90 11.58
CA THR A 32 9.88 1.57 11.70
C THR A 32 9.59 0.91 13.05
N GLU A 33 9.31 1.67 14.10
CA GLU A 33 8.94 1.11 15.41
C GLU A 33 7.55 0.46 15.37
N ALA A 34 6.73 0.78 14.37
CA ALA A 34 5.40 0.20 14.18
C ALA A 34 5.43 -1.22 13.57
N ILE A 35 6.54 -1.64 12.95
CA ILE A 35 6.64 -2.90 12.18
C ILE A 35 6.20 -4.11 13.01
N ALA A 36 6.62 -4.19 14.27
CA ALA A 36 6.26 -5.31 15.14
C ALA A 36 4.73 -5.38 15.39
N ALA A 37 4.07 -4.24 15.55
CA ALA A 37 2.62 -4.18 15.73
C ALA A 37 1.88 -4.47 14.43
N LEU A 38 2.31 -3.88 13.31
CA LEU A 38 1.73 -4.11 11.98
C LEU A 38 1.84 -5.58 11.57
N GLY A 39 2.99 -6.21 11.79
CA GLY A 39 3.18 -7.65 11.54
C GLY A 39 2.27 -8.52 12.42
N SER A 40 1.96 -8.09 13.65
CA SER A 40 0.98 -8.78 14.50
C SER A 40 -0.45 -8.64 13.96
N PHE A 41 -0.83 -7.48 13.42
CA PHE A 41 -2.16 -7.26 12.84
C PHE A 41 -2.34 -8.06 11.56
N LEU A 42 -1.35 -8.04 10.68
CA LEU A 42 -1.39 -8.77 9.41
C LEU A 42 -1.56 -10.29 9.62
N ASN A 43 -0.92 -10.87 10.64
CA ASN A 43 -1.01 -12.32 10.92
C ASN A 43 -2.20 -12.73 11.79
N ASP A 44 -2.97 -11.79 12.34
CA ASP A 44 -4.12 -12.10 13.20
C ASP A 44 -5.39 -12.27 12.36
N LEU A 45 -5.63 -13.51 11.92
CA LEU A 45 -6.81 -13.87 11.11
C LEU A 45 -8.16 -13.65 11.82
N SER A 46 -8.17 -13.32 13.11
CA SER A 46 -9.41 -12.92 13.82
C SER A 46 -9.80 -11.46 13.59
N LEU A 47 -8.86 -10.62 13.16
CA LEU A 47 -9.14 -9.23 12.77
C LEU A 47 -9.91 -9.19 11.46
N HIS A 48 -10.64 -8.10 11.24
CA HIS A 48 -11.32 -7.88 9.96
C HIS A 48 -10.28 -7.68 8.84
N PRO A 49 -10.51 -8.21 7.61
CA PRO A 49 -9.59 -8.05 6.49
C PRO A 49 -9.16 -6.60 6.22
N ILE A 50 -10.09 -5.65 6.42
CA ILE A 50 -9.81 -4.20 6.34
C ILE A 50 -8.59 -3.75 7.17
N VAL A 51 -8.41 -4.32 8.37
CA VAL A 51 -7.28 -3.97 9.25
C VAL A 51 -6.00 -4.64 8.77
N ARG A 52 -6.12 -5.85 8.22
CA ARG A 52 -4.96 -6.64 7.77
C ARG A 52 -4.40 -6.12 6.45
N HIS A 53 -5.24 -5.70 5.50
CA HIS A 53 -4.73 -5.05 4.29
C HIS A 53 -3.98 -3.77 4.66
N GLU A 54 -4.53 -2.96 5.55
CA GLU A 54 -3.90 -1.69 5.92
C GLU A 54 -2.57 -1.92 6.64
N ALA A 55 -2.47 -3.00 7.42
CA ALA A 55 -1.20 -3.42 8.00
C ALA A 55 -0.18 -3.85 6.93
N ALA A 56 -0.60 -4.58 5.90
CA ALA A 56 0.27 -4.95 4.78
C ALA A 56 0.71 -3.73 3.95
N GLU A 57 -0.21 -2.82 3.65
CA GLU A 57 0.08 -1.57 2.93
C GLU A 57 1.08 -0.71 3.72
N ALA A 58 0.86 -0.53 5.02
CA ALA A 58 1.78 0.20 5.89
C ALA A 58 3.18 -0.44 5.95
N LEU A 59 3.27 -1.78 5.96
CA LEU A 59 4.55 -2.49 5.89
C LEU A 59 5.26 -2.28 4.54
N GLY A 60 4.52 -2.20 3.44
CA GLY A 60 5.02 -1.79 2.13
C GLY A 60 5.55 -0.36 2.14
N ALA A 61 4.76 0.57 2.67
CA ALA A 61 5.07 2.00 2.74
C ALA A 61 6.34 2.28 3.58
N ILE A 62 6.54 1.53 4.67
CA ILE A 62 7.78 1.57 5.48
C ILE A 62 9.00 1.11 4.66
N GLY A 63 8.81 0.18 3.71
CA GLY A 63 9.82 -0.09 2.68
C GLY A 63 11.01 -0.96 3.10
N LEU A 64 11.03 -1.53 4.31
CA LEU A 64 12.17 -2.33 4.77
C LEU A 64 12.13 -3.78 4.26
N GLU A 65 13.26 -4.28 3.78
CA GLU A 65 13.40 -5.68 3.32
C GLU A 65 13.07 -6.72 4.41
N SER A 66 13.24 -6.36 5.69
CA SER A 66 12.84 -7.21 6.82
C SER A 66 11.34 -7.53 6.85
N ASN A 67 10.52 -6.75 6.15
CA ASN A 67 9.08 -6.95 6.06
C ASN A 67 8.69 -8.01 5.02
N ILE A 68 9.57 -8.33 4.06
CA ILE A 68 9.30 -9.24 2.94
C ILE A 68 8.78 -10.60 3.42
N PRO A 69 9.38 -11.29 4.42
CA PRO A 69 8.88 -12.59 4.86
C PRO A 69 7.46 -12.53 5.44
N LEU A 70 7.08 -11.44 6.10
CA LEU A 70 5.73 -11.26 6.65
C LEU A 70 4.68 -11.11 5.55
N LEU A 71 5.00 -10.28 4.55
CA LEU A 71 4.13 -10.05 3.38
C LEU A 71 4.01 -11.31 2.51
N GLN A 72 5.11 -12.02 2.27
CA GLN A 72 5.10 -13.29 1.52
C GLN A 72 4.28 -14.37 2.23
N ASN A 73 4.40 -14.49 3.55
CA ASN A 73 3.59 -15.43 4.30
C ASN A 73 2.09 -15.11 4.13
N SER A 74 1.71 -13.86 4.33
CA SER A 74 0.30 -13.43 4.29
C SER A 74 -0.30 -13.51 2.89
N LEU A 75 0.48 -13.21 1.85
CA LEU A 75 0.11 -13.45 0.45
C LEU A 75 -0.28 -14.91 0.19
N LEU A 76 0.34 -15.88 0.88
CA LEU A 76 0.08 -17.30 0.67
C LEU A 76 -1.04 -17.85 1.56
N VAL A 77 -1.22 -17.31 2.76
CA VAL A 77 -2.07 -17.93 3.80
C VAL A 77 -3.29 -17.12 4.20
N ASP A 78 -3.31 -15.81 3.94
CA ASP A 78 -4.48 -14.99 4.27
C ASP A 78 -5.66 -15.40 3.37
N PRO A 79 -6.86 -15.65 3.91
CA PRO A 79 -8.00 -16.09 3.12
C PRO A 79 -8.69 -14.97 2.33
N ALA A 80 -8.39 -13.70 2.62
CA ALA A 80 -9.05 -12.55 2.02
C ALA A 80 -8.27 -12.05 0.79
N PRO A 81 -8.87 -12.05 -0.42
CA PRO A 81 -8.21 -11.59 -1.64
C PRO A 81 -7.63 -10.18 -1.52
N GLU A 82 -8.35 -9.26 -0.87
CA GLU A 82 -7.89 -7.87 -0.69
C GLU A 82 -6.59 -7.77 0.12
N VAL A 83 -6.34 -8.70 1.05
CA VAL A 83 -5.09 -8.75 1.82
C VAL A 83 -3.98 -9.36 0.97
N GLN A 84 -4.29 -10.39 0.19
CA GLN A 84 -3.34 -11.02 -0.74
C GLN A 84 -2.86 -10.02 -1.81
N GLU A 85 -3.79 -9.35 -2.49
CA GLU A 85 -3.51 -8.30 -3.48
C GLU A 85 -2.67 -7.17 -2.88
N THR A 86 -2.98 -6.76 -1.65
CA THR A 86 -2.21 -5.76 -0.92
C THR A 86 -0.78 -6.22 -0.62
N CYS A 87 -0.61 -7.47 -0.20
CA CYS A 87 0.73 -8.03 -0.01
C CYS A 87 1.52 -8.08 -1.32
N GLU A 88 0.87 -8.38 -2.45
CA GLU A 88 1.51 -8.40 -3.78
C GLU A 88 2.07 -7.02 -4.15
N PHE A 89 1.25 -5.95 -4.10
CA PHE A 89 1.75 -4.63 -4.46
C PHE A 89 2.73 -4.05 -3.43
N ALA A 90 2.56 -4.35 -2.13
CA ALA A 90 3.49 -3.94 -1.08
C ALA A 90 4.89 -4.56 -1.28
N LEU A 91 4.94 -5.83 -1.70
CA LEU A 91 6.20 -6.50 -2.05
C LEU A 91 6.89 -5.84 -3.25
N LYS A 92 6.12 -5.51 -4.30
CA LYS A 92 6.66 -4.81 -5.48
C LYS A 92 7.19 -3.42 -5.11
N GLN A 93 6.48 -2.69 -4.26
CA GLN A 93 6.94 -1.40 -3.73
C GLN A 93 8.30 -1.50 -3.03
N ILE A 94 8.47 -2.48 -2.11
CA ILE A 94 9.77 -2.68 -1.42
C ILE A 94 10.89 -2.96 -2.43
N GLN A 95 10.63 -3.77 -3.46
CA GLN A 95 11.60 -4.08 -4.50
C GLN A 95 11.99 -2.85 -5.33
N GLU A 96 11.03 -1.98 -5.66
CA GLU A 96 11.29 -0.75 -6.41
C GLU A 96 12.09 0.26 -5.58
N LEU A 97 11.76 0.43 -4.30
CA LEU A 97 12.53 1.28 -3.38
C LEU A 97 13.99 0.82 -3.28
N LYS A 98 14.22 -0.50 -3.22
CA LYS A 98 15.57 -1.07 -3.27
C LYS A 98 16.29 -0.74 -4.57
N ALA A 99 15.65 -0.93 -5.71
CA ALA A 99 16.25 -0.65 -7.02
C ALA A 99 16.68 0.83 -7.17
N VAL A 100 15.96 1.75 -6.54
CA VAL A 100 16.33 3.18 -6.48
C VAL A 100 17.56 3.41 -5.60
N VAL A 101 17.68 2.71 -4.47
CA VAL A 101 18.82 2.81 -3.55
C VAL A 101 20.09 2.17 -4.13
N ASP A 102 19.96 1.02 -4.80
CA ASP A 102 21.08 0.28 -5.40
C ASP A 102 21.53 0.84 -6.76
N GLY A 103 20.67 1.59 -7.45
CA GLY A 103 20.97 2.25 -8.72
C GLY A 103 21.71 3.59 -8.59
N ASP A 104 22.28 4.09 -9.69
CA ASP A 104 22.89 5.42 -9.79
C ASP A 104 21.82 6.52 -9.67
N GLY A 105 21.28 6.77 -8.47
CA GLY A 105 20.63 7.98 -7.95
C GLY A 105 19.69 8.84 -8.83
N THR A 106 19.28 8.36 -10.01
CA THR A 106 18.72 9.19 -11.09
C THR A 106 17.23 8.95 -11.30
N SER A 107 16.66 7.88 -10.73
CA SER A 107 15.22 7.70 -10.65
C SER A 107 14.68 8.52 -9.47
N LYS A 108 14.43 9.80 -9.71
CA LYS A 108 13.65 10.62 -8.78
C LYS A 108 12.22 10.10 -8.87
N THR A 109 11.79 9.31 -7.89
CA THR A 109 10.36 9.15 -7.64
C THR A 109 9.81 10.56 -7.39
N GLU A 110 9.02 11.07 -8.33
CA GLU A 110 8.39 12.37 -8.16
C GLU A 110 7.51 12.29 -6.92
N LYS A 111 7.78 13.13 -5.93
CA LYS A 111 6.95 13.19 -4.74
C LYS A 111 5.54 13.56 -5.15
N SER A 112 4.57 12.78 -4.69
CA SER A 112 3.15 13.06 -4.87
C SER A 112 2.85 14.52 -4.52
N PRO A 113 2.09 15.26 -5.37
CA PRO A 113 1.60 16.60 -5.05
C PRO A 113 0.77 16.66 -3.74
N PHE A 114 0.29 15.51 -3.28
CA PHE A 114 -0.56 15.35 -2.10
C PHE A 114 0.21 14.93 -0.84
N MET A 115 1.55 14.85 -0.91
CA MET A 115 2.41 14.46 0.22
C MET A 115 2.08 13.09 0.82
N SER A 116 1.50 12.20 0.01
CA SER A 116 1.18 10.82 0.37
C SER A 116 2.34 9.86 0.06
N VAL A 117 2.44 8.80 0.86
CA VAL A 117 3.12 7.56 0.49
C VAL A 117 2.10 6.72 -0.27
N ASP A 118 2.24 6.64 -1.59
CA ASP A 118 1.32 5.89 -2.44
C ASP A 118 1.74 4.42 -2.50
N PRO A 119 0.81 3.45 -2.53
CA PRO A 119 1.12 2.01 -2.59
C PRO A 119 1.83 1.55 -3.86
N ALA A 120 1.71 2.32 -4.95
CA ALA A 120 2.40 2.07 -6.21
C ALA A 120 3.03 3.38 -6.70
N ALA A 121 4.23 3.29 -7.25
CA ALA A 121 4.84 4.45 -7.90
C ALA A 121 3.97 4.85 -9.11
N PRO A 122 3.55 6.12 -9.22
CA PRO A 122 2.76 6.56 -10.36
C PRO A 122 3.57 6.35 -11.64
N VAL A 123 2.93 5.75 -12.66
CA VAL A 123 3.60 5.46 -13.92
C VAL A 123 4.07 6.76 -14.56
N SER A 124 5.39 7.00 -14.53
CA SER A 124 6.00 8.21 -15.09
C SER A 124 6.16 8.15 -16.62
N SER A 125 5.86 7.00 -17.23
CA SER A 125 6.04 6.74 -18.67
C SER A 125 4.76 6.65 -19.50
N CYS A 126 3.57 6.67 -18.90
CA CYS A 126 2.30 6.74 -19.63
C CYS A 126 1.87 8.21 -19.73
N SER A 127 1.74 8.69 -20.96
CA SER A 127 1.96 10.11 -21.29
C SER A 127 0.67 10.89 -21.56
N SER A 128 -0.50 10.31 -21.25
CA SER A 128 -1.79 10.99 -21.37
C SER A 128 -2.85 10.42 -20.41
N VAL A 129 -3.85 11.25 -20.08
CA VAL A 129 -5.03 10.84 -19.29
C VAL A 129 -5.78 9.68 -19.92
N ASP A 130 -5.87 9.62 -21.26
CA ASP A 130 -6.59 8.57 -21.99
C ASP A 130 -5.91 7.21 -21.84
N GLU A 131 -4.58 7.16 -21.90
CA GLU A 131 -3.82 5.93 -21.67
C GLU A 131 -3.98 5.43 -20.22
N LEU A 132 -3.87 6.35 -19.26
CA LEU A 132 -4.04 6.01 -17.84
C LEU A 132 -5.46 5.52 -17.54
N ARG A 133 -6.47 6.12 -18.16
CA ARG A 133 -7.86 5.66 -18.10
C ARG A 133 -7.99 4.23 -18.64
N ASN A 134 -7.41 3.94 -19.80
CA ASN A 134 -7.48 2.61 -20.41
C ASN A 134 -6.83 1.56 -19.51
N VAL A 135 -5.72 1.89 -18.84
CA VAL A 135 -5.10 0.99 -17.85
C VAL A 135 -6.02 0.80 -16.66
N LEU A 136 -6.55 1.88 -16.07
CA LEU A 136 -7.38 1.81 -14.86
C LEU A 136 -8.68 1.01 -15.04
N LEU A 137 -9.24 0.99 -16.26
CA LEU A 137 -10.50 0.31 -16.58
C LEU A 137 -10.30 -1.10 -17.17
N ASP A 138 -9.08 -1.62 -17.21
CA ASP A 138 -8.74 -2.93 -17.76
C ASP A 138 -8.64 -3.98 -16.65
N GLU A 139 -9.71 -4.78 -16.46
CA GLU A 139 -9.80 -5.84 -15.43
C GLU A 139 -8.73 -6.94 -15.59
N GLU A 140 -8.06 -7.03 -16.75
CA GLU A 140 -6.98 -7.99 -16.99
C GLU A 140 -5.60 -7.48 -16.53
N LYS A 141 -5.51 -6.22 -16.09
CA LYS A 141 -4.26 -5.66 -15.54
C LYS A 141 -4.03 -6.15 -14.12
N CYS A 142 -2.75 -6.28 -13.77
CA CYS A 142 -2.41 -6.57 -12.39
C CYS A 142 -2.76 -5.38 -11.49
N ILE A 143 -3.11 -5.67 -10.23
CA ILE A 143 -3.57 -4.66 -9.27
C ILE A 143 -2.58 -3.50 -9.10
N TYR A 144 -1.28 -3.79 -9.20
CA TYR A 144 -0.24 -2.77 -9.14
C TYR A 144 -0.37 -1.73 -10.27
N ASP A 145 -0.60 -2.18 -11.51
CA ASP A 145 -0.69 -1.28 -12.65
C ASP A 145 -1.96 -0.41 -12.58
N LEU A 146 -3.05 -0.98 -12.05
CA LEU A 146 -4.28 -0.23 -11.76
C LEU A 146 -4.02 0.88 -10.74
N TYR A 147 -3.34 0.57 -9.64
CA TYR A 147 -2.97 1.55 -8.62
C TYR A 147 -2.04 2.62 -9.17
N ALA A 148 -1.02 2.22 -9.93
CA ALA A 148 -0.08 3.16 -10.54
C ALA A 148 -0.79 4.12 -11.52
N ALA A 149 -1.79 3.64 -12.27
CA ALA A 149 -2.62 4.47 -13.14
C ALA A 149 -3.55 5.40 -12.34
N LEU A 150 -4.19 4.90 -11.29
CA LEU A 150 -5.05 5.68 -10.39
C LEU A 150 -4.29 6.87 -9.78
N PHE A 151 -3.10 6.62 -9.23
CA PHE A 151 -2.30 7.68 -8.61
C PHE A 151 -1.69 8.64 -9.64
N ALA A 152 -1.35 8.16 -10.84
CA ALA A 152 -0.95 9.04 -11.94
C ALA A 152 -2.11 9.96 -12.38
N LEU A 153 -3.34 9.44 -12.49
CA LEU A 153 -4.54 10.25 -12.78
C LEU A 153 -4.81 11.28 -11.66
N ARG A 154 -4.70 10.87 -10.39
CA ARG A 154 -4.81 11.78 -9.24
C ARG A 154 -3.78 12.91 -9.34
N ASN A 155 -2.53 12.57 -9.66
CA ASN A 155 -1.44 13.54 -9.78
C ASN A 155 -1.61 14.47 -10.99
N HIS A 156 -2.19 13.97 -12.09
CA HIS A 156 -2.52 14.79 -13.26
C HIS A 156 -3.64 15.80 -12.95
N GLY A 157 -4.73 15.33 -12.33
CA GLY A 157 -5.90 16.16 -12.04
C GLY A 157 -6.62 16.67 -13.31
N GLY A 158 -7.56 17.59 -13.11
CA GLY A 158 -8.42 18.13 -14.18
C GLY A 158 -9.63 17.25 -14.49
N ASP A 159 -10.61 17.82 -15.20
CA ASP A 159 -11.95 17.21 -15.39
C ASP A 159 -11.89 15.83 -16.06
N THR A 160 -10.97 15.65 -17.03
CA THR A 160 -10.81 14.37 -17.74
C THR A 160 -10.23 13.27 -16.84
N ALA A 161 -9.24 13.60 -16.01
CA ALA A 161 -8.67 12.64 -15.07
C ALA A 161 -9.65 12.29 -13.95
N VAL A 162 -10.39 13.29 -13.44
CA VAL A 162 -11.47 13.07 -12.46
C VAL A 162 -12.55 12.17 -13.05
N SER A 163 -12.96 12.39 -14.31
CA SER A 163 -13.93 11.52 -14.98
C SER A 163 -13.40 10.08 -15.10
N ALA A 164 -12.13 9.89 -15.47
CA ALA A 164 -11.52 8.56 -15.55
C ALA A 164 -11.55 7.81 -14.21
N ILE A 165 -11.27 8.50 -13.10
CA ILE A 165 -11.33 7.91 -11.76
C ILE A 165 -12.78 7.60 -11.36
N ILE A 166 -13.74 8.47 -11.69
CA ILE A 166 -15.17 8.21 -11.41
C ILE A 166 -15.65 6.97 -12.15
N ASP A 167 -15.21 6.78 -13.39
CA ASP A 167 -15.64 5.65 -14.21
C ASP A 167 -15.11 4.31 -13.69
N SER A 168 -14.05 4.28 -12.88
CA SER A 168 -13.58 3.05 -12.21
C SER A 168 -14.40 2.67 -10.96
N LEU A 169 -15.39 3.49 -10.57
CA LEU A 169 -16.31 3.20 -9.45
C LEU A 169 -17.62 2.54 -9.91
N CYS A 170 -17.84 2.40 -11.22
CA CYS A 170 -19.08 1.95 -11.83
C CYS A 170 -18.98 0.50 -12.32
#